data_AF-A0A3B3RFS9-F1
#
_entry.id   AF-A0A3B3RFS9-F1
#
_cell.length_a   1.000
_cell.length_b   1.000
_cell.length_c   1.000
_cell.angle_alpha   90.00
_cell.angle_beta   90.00
_cell.angle_gamma   90.00
#
_symmetry.space_group_name_H-M   'P 1'
#
loop_
_entity.id
_entity.type
_entity.pdbx_description
1 polymer ?
#
loop_
_entity_poly.entity_id
_entity_poly.type
_entity_poly.pdbx_seq_one_letter_code
_entity_poly.pdbx_strand_id
1 'polypeptide(L)'
;MAQGKQKFKAQKPGGAKKQQPQHKQKGPKKGRIIAPKKAQVVQQQKLKKGLEVAIRKKIEEEVTQRASSSLHKNLSILKKSDGQRTGPPRPSSSSSK
;
A
#
# COMPACT_ATOMS: atom_id res chain seq x y z
N MET A 1 -53.94 41.57 25.64
CA MET A 1 -53.20 40.98 26.78
C MET A 1 -54.00 39.84 27.36
N ALA A 2 -53.41 38.66 27.49
CA ALA A 2 -53.79 37.59 28.44
C ALA A 2 -52.63 36.57 28.45
N GLN A 3 -52.05 36.37 29.61
CA GLN A 3 -50.79 35.66 29.88
C GLN A 3 -50.90 34.14 29.67
N GLY A 4 -49.76 33.51 29.36
CA GLY A 4 -49.65 32.18 28.80
C GLY A 4 -50.02 31.00 29.71
N LYS A 5 -50.40 29.89 29.07
CA LYS A 5 -50.66 28.60 29.72
C LYS A 5 -49.32 27.90 30.04
N GLN A 6 -49.01 27.82 31.33
CA GLN A 6 -47.84 27.12 31.87
C GLN A 6 -48.02 25.60 31.73
N LYS A 7 -47.13 24.93 30.98
CA LYS A 7 -47.14 23.48 30.76
C LYS A 7 -46.51 22.77 31.96
N PHE A 8 -47.29 22.09 32.77
CA PHE A 8 -46.78 21.18 33.80
C PHE A 8 -46.16 19.94 33.14
N LYS A 9 -44.88 19.69 33.41
CA LYS A 9 -44.23 18.39 33.17
C LYS A 9 -44.58 17.50 34.36
N ALA A 10 -45.14 16.31 34.10
CA ALA A 10 -45.36 15.31 35.12
C ALA A 10 -44.02 14.94 35.78
N GLN A 11 -43.92 15.23 37.07
CA GLN A 11 -42.81 14.87 37.94
C GLN A 11 -42.89 13.36 38.21
N LYS A 12 -41.92 12.59 37.73
CA LYS A 12 -41.72 11.20 38.19
C LYS A 12 -41.16 11.24 39.62
N PRO A 13 -41.63 10.38 40.54
CA PRO A 13 -41.23 10.43 41.94
C PRO A 13 -39.73 10.11 42.07
N GLY A 14 -39.08 10.93 42.89
CA GLY A 14 -37.65 10.94 43.07
C GLY A 14 -37.08 9.68 43.72
N GLY A 15 -35.81 9.45 43.43
CA GLY A 15 -34.92 8.52 44.11
C GLY A 15 -33.49 8.86 43.75
N ALA A 16 -32.96 9.92 44.36
CA ALA A 16 -31.56 10.32 44.20
C ALA A 16 -30.63 9.29 44.86
N LYS A 17 -29.59 8.84 44.12
CA LYS A 17 -28.19 8.81 44.61
C LYS A 17 -27.22 8.21 43.57
N LYS A 18 -26.16 8.99 43.32
CA LYS A 18 -24.79 8.62 42.88
C LYS A 18 -24.55 8.38 41.39
N GLN A 19 -24.09 9.46 40.75
CA GLN A 19 -22.91 9.55 39.88
C GLN A 19 -22.21 8.22 39.59
N GLN A 20 -22.26 7.79 38.32
CA GLN A 20 -21.08 7.50 37.47
C GLN A 20 -21.58 7.30 36.02
N PRO A 21 -21.09 8.06 35.03
CA PRO A 21 -21.23 7.65 33.64
C PRO A 21 -20.30 6.46 33.46
N GLN A 22 -20.81 5.24 33.66
CA GLN A 22 -20.09 4.07 33.16
C GLN A 22 -20.04 4.19 31.65
N HIS A 23 -18.87 4.63 31.21
CA HIS A 23 -18.32 4.59 29.87
C HIS A 23 -18.41 3.14 29.38
N LYS A 24 -19.62 2.71 28.99
CA LYS A 24 -19.80 1.51 28.18
C LYS A 24 -19.21 1.88 26.83
N GLN A 25 -17.91 1.70 26.71
CA GLN A 25 -17.30 1.47 25.42
C GLN A 25 -18.14 0.37 24.78
N LYS A 26 -18.99 0.77 23.83
CA LYS A 26 -19.56 -0.15 22.87
C LYS A 26 -18.38 -0.58 22.00
N GLY A 27 -17.49 -1.40 22.57
CA GLY A 27 -16.55 -2.19 21.81
C GLY A 27 -17.34 -2.98 20.76
N PRO A 28 -16.70 -3.41 19.67
CA PRO A 28 -17.37 -4.12 18.59
C PRO A 28 -18.28 -5.20 19.19
N LYS A 29 -19.60 -4.95 19.14
CA LYS A 29 -20.58 -5.91 19.65
C LYS A 29 -20.28 -7.21 18.92
N LYS A 30 -19.93 -8.26 19.66
CA LYS A 30 -19.51 -9.57 19.15
C LYS A 30 -20.08 -9.81 17.75
N GLY A 31 -19.16 -9.77 16.76
CA GLY A 31 -19.34 -10.04 15.34
C GLY A 31 -20.64 -9.54 14.72
N ARG A 32 -20.59 -8.52 13.86
CA ARG A 32 -21.61 -8.37 12.81
C ARG A 32 -21.43 -9.55 11.85
N ILE A 33 -22.00 -10.70 12.21
CA ILE A 33 -21.94 -11.95 11.44
C ILE A 33 -22.53 -11.62 10.07
N ILE A 34 -21.65 -11.61 9.07
CA ILE A 34 -22.06 -11.36 7.69
C ILE A 34 -22.96 -12.52 7.29
N ALA A 35 -24.19 -12.22 6.88
CA ALA A 35 -25.11 -13.24 6.40
C ALA A 35 -24.43 -14.09 5.31
N PRO A 36 -24.66 -15.41 5.26
CA PRO A 36 -23.92 -16.33 4.38
C PRO A 36 -23.89 -15.88 2.91
N LYS A 37 -25.00 -15.33 2.40
CA LYS A 37 -25.09 -14.76 1.04
C LYS A 37 -24.16 -13.56 0.82
N LYS A 38 -23.97 -12.71 1.83
CA LYS A 38 -23.03 -11.58 1.78
C LYS A 38 -21.58 -12.03 2.03
N ALA A 39 -21.37 -13.14 2.73
CA ALA A 39 -20.04 -13.73 2.92
C ALA A 39 -19.46 -14.24 1.60
N GLN A 40 -20.28 -14.91 0.78
CA GLN A 40 -19.89 -15.32 -0.58
C GLN A 40 -19.50 -14.13 -1.46
N VAL A 41 -20.30 -13.06 -1.45
CA VAL A 41 -20.00 -11.84 -2.21
C VAL A 41 -18.68 -11.21 -1.75
N VAL A 42 -18.43 -11.15 -0.44
CA VAL A 42 -17.18 -10.62 0.11
C VAL A 42 -15.98 -11.50 -0.28
N GLN A 43 -16.11 -12.83 -0.24
CA GLN A 43 -15.06 -13.75 -0.67
C GLN A 43 -14.76 -13.57 -2.17
N GLN A 44 -15.79 -13.50 -3.01
CA GLN A 44 -15.63 -13.25 -4.46
C GLN A 44 -14.95 -11.92 -4.73
N GLN A 45 -15.32 -10.85 -4.02
CA GLN A 45 -14.67 -9.54 -4.17
C GLN A 45 -13.19 -9.57 -3.76
N LYS A 46 -12.85 -10.28 -2.68
CA LYS A 46 -11.46 -10.46 -2.26
C LYS A 46 -10.65 -11.24 -3.30
N LEU A 47 -11.21 -12.34 -3.82
CA LEU A 47 -10.60 -13.13 -4.88
C LEU A 47 -10.41 -12.28 -6.14
N LYS A 48 -11.44 -11.57 -6.60
CA LYS A 48 -11.36 -10.69 -7.78
C LYS A 48 -10.27 -9.63 -7.62
N LYS A 49 -10.25 -8.91 -6.49
CA LYS A 49 -9.23 -7.89 -6.23
C LYS A 49 -7.82 -8.48 -6.14
N GLY A 50 -7.66 -9.63 -5.50
CA GLY A 50 -6.36 -10.32 -5.40
C GLY A 50 -5.81 -10.72 -6.77
N LEU A 51 -6.67 -11.31 -7.62
CA LEU A 51 -6.29 -11.70 -8.97
C LEU A 51 -5.94 -10.48 -9.84
N GLU A 52 -6.73 -9.40 -9.78
CA GLU A 52 -6.48 -8.18 -10.53
C GLU A 52 -5.10 -7.57 -10.20
N VAL A 53 -4.77 -7.49 -8.91
CA VAL A 53 -3.47 -6.97 -8.46
C VAL A 53 -2.33 -7.91 -8.88
N ALA A 54 -2.51 -9.22 -8.74
CA ALA A 54 -1.48 -10.20 -9.12
C ALA A 54 -1.20 -10.18 -10.63
N ILE A 55 -2.24 -10.06 -11.46
CA ILE A 55 -2.09 -9.96 -12.92
C ILE A 55 -1.37 -8.67 -13.30
N ARG A 56 -1.76 -7.51 -12.74
CA ARG A 56 -1.07 -6.24 -13.00
C ARG A 56 0.41 -6.33 -12.64
N LYS A 57 0.73 -6.82 -11.44
CA LYS A 57 2.10 -6.98 -10.98
C LYS A 57 2.91 -7.90 -11.90
N LYS A 58 2.33 -9.04 -12.31
CA LYS A 58 3.01 -9.97 -13.24
C LYS A 58 3.28 -9.32 -14.59
N ILE A 59 2.32 -8.57 -15.15
CA ILE A 59 2.51 -7.84 -16.40
C ILE A 59 3.60 -6.76 -16.25
N GLU A 60 3.59 -5.99 -15.16
CA GLU A 60 4.61 -4.97 -14.89
C GLU A 60 6.01 -5.58 -14.79
N GLU A 61 6.15 -6.71 -14.10
CA GLU A 61 7.40 -7.46 -13.99
C GLU A 61 7.86 -8.00 -15.35
N GLU A 62 6.96 -8.66 -16.11
CA GLU A 62 7.28 -9.20 -17.44
C GLU A 62 7.66 -8.10 -18.43
N VAL A 63 6.96 -6.97 -18.45
CA VAL A 63 7.28 -5.83 -19.30
C VAL A 63 8.64 -5.25 -18.94
N THR A 64 8.93 -5.10 -17.64
CA THR A 64 10.23 -4.60 -17.16
C THR A 64 11.36 -5.57 -17.49
N GLN A 65 11.14 -6.88 -17.34
CA GLN A 65 12.10 -7.92 -17.70
C GLN A 65 12.34 -7.94 -19.21
N ARG A 66 11.28 -7.83 -20.01
CA ARG A 66 11.38 -7.82 -21.47
C ARG A 66 12.07 -6.57 -21.98
N ALA A 67 11.80 -5.41 -21.37
CA ALA A 67 12.52 -4.18 -21.67
C ALA A 67 14.00 -4.26 -21.27
N SER A 68 14.32 -4.78 -20.08
CA SER A 68 15.70 -4.91 -19.60
C SER A 68 16.51 -5.98 -20.35
N SER A 69 15.88 -7.04 -20.85
CA SER A 69 16.52 -8.09 -21.66
C SER A 69 16.59 -7.74 -23.15
N SER A 70 15.63 -6.99 -23.68
CA SER A 70 15.72 -6.40 -25.03
C SER A 70 16.76 -5.29 -25.10
N LEU A 71 17.07 -4.64 -23.96
CA LEU A 71 18.20 -3.75 -23.86
C LEU A 71 19.48 -4.61 -23.88
N HIS A 72 20.35 -4.35 -24.84
CA HIS A 72 21.66 -4.97 -24.95
C HIS A 72 22.41 -4.85 -23.61
N LYS A 73 23.17 -5.89 -23.23
CA LYS A 73 23.96 -6.00 -21.99
C LYS A 73 24.29 -4.61 -21.44
N ASN A 74 23.73 -4.26 -20.28
CA ASN A 74 24.02 -3.00 -19.59
C ASN A 74 25.54 -2.81 -19.58
N LEU A 75 26.01 -1.83 -20.34
CA LEU A 75 27.43 -1.56 -20.50
C LEU A 75 27.92 -1.08 -19.13
N SER A 76 28.54 -1.97 -18.37
CA SER A 76 29.30 -1.58 -17.20
C SER A 76 30.43 -0.67 -17.69
N ILE A 77 30.29 0.64 -17.46
CA ILE A 77 31.35 1.61 -17.77
C ILE A 77 32.51 1.26 -16.86
N LEU A 78 33.44 0.45 -17.36
CA LEU A 78 34.71 0.22 -16.71
C LEU A 78 35.44 1.56 -16.72
N LYS A 79 35.44 2.24 -15.57
CA LYS A 79 36.27 3.41 -15.36
C LYS A 79 37.72 2.93 -15.49
N LYS A 80 38.32 3.16 -16.66
CA LYS A 80 39.75 2.97 -16.86
C LYS A 80 40.43 3.88 -15.85
N SER A 81 41.04 3.30 -14.83
CA SER A 81 42.06 4.01 -14.07
C SER A 81 43.19 4.30 -15.05
N ASP A 82 43.45 5.58 -15.28
CA ASP A 82 44.64 6.05 -16.00
C ASP A 82 45.88 5.44 -15.33
N GLY A 83 46.47 4.42 -15.94
CA GLY A 83 47.67 3.79 -15.37
C GLY A 83 47.88 2.33 -15.74
N GLN A 84 48.14 2.05 -17.01
CA GLN A 84 49.25 1.17 -17.42
C GLN A 84 49.26 1.02 -18.95
N ARG A 85 50.36 1.46 -19.56
CA ARG A 85 50.75 1.05 -20.91
C ARG A 85 51.35 -0.35 -20.81
N THR A 86 50.64 -1.35 -21.29
CA THR A 86 51.20 -2.68 -21.59
C THR A 86 50.72 -3.12 -22.96
N GLY A 87 51.47 -2.70 -23.98
CA GLY A 87 51.38 -3.20 -25.35
C GLY A 87 52.80 -3.33 -25.92
N PRO A 88 53.08 -4.33 -26.77
CA PRO A 88 54.44 -4.72 -27.15
C PRO A 88 55.16 -3.60 -27.93
N PRO A 89 56.50 -3.50 -27.82
CA PRO A 89 57.26 -2.44 -28.47
C PRO A 89 57.13 -2.54 -29.99
N ARG A 90 56.74 -1.43 -30.63
CA ARG A 90 56.77 -1.27 -32.09
C ARG A 90 58.22 -1.42 -32.60
N PRO A 91 58.46 -2.07 -33.74
CA PRO A 91 59.80 -2.17 -34.31
C PRO A 91 60.26 -0.78 -34.78
N SER A 92 61.47 -0.40 -34.36
CA SER A 92 62.16 0.82 -34.78
C SER A 92 62.48 0.76 -36.27
N SER A 93 61.93 1.69 -37.05
CA SER A 93 62.40 1.96 -38.41
C SER A 93 63.79 2.59 -38.34
N SER A 94 64.82 1.79 -38.56
CA SER A 94 66.18 2.25 -38.79
C SER A 94 66.25 2.98 -40.14
N SER A 95 66.35 4.31 -40.12
CA SER A 95 66.88 5.07 -41.25
C SER A 95 68.31 5.48 -40.92
N SER A 96 69.27 4.79 -41.52
CA SER A 96 70.68 5.16 -41.52
C SER A 96 71.16 5.24 -42.96
N LYS A 97 71.91 6.32 -43.23
CA LYS A 97 72.55 6.78 -44.47
C LYS A 97 71.70 7.65 -45.40
#